data_AF-A0AAE3Y9A9-F1
#
_entry.id   AF-A0AAE3Y9A9-F1
#
_cell.length_a   1.000
_cell.length_b   1.000
_cell.length_c   1.000
_cell.angle_alpha   90.00
_cell.angle_beta   90.00
_cell.angle_gamma   90.00
#
_symmetry.space_group_name_H-M   'P 1'
#
loop_
_entity.id
_entity.type
_entity.pdbx_description
1 polymer ?
#
loop_
_entity_poly.entity_id
_entity_poly.type
_entity_poly.pdbx_seq_one_letter_code
_entity_poly.pdbx_strand_id
1 'polypeptide(L)'
;MKNLAIIFSVLCFQFWNAQNVYLIKVEKTNDNQDKFLYRKDDTLSETIYLGEVEVQGFTKDDAGIFSLVYKKAKEIGANAFALKPFENVDGTAQPFNPANYKIALYYTPKEKWIGKDGMLYVFASSEKAQKISVNQKDYTLQPRTFIKVKIVPGEIYTVSTKKLLGSTIKVQPKDNKDNMYFQISSLKVKSDTSGNGGLNLKSGDVHGLEKSYAEFLSLIYKDDTPLK
;
A
#
# COMPACT_ATOMS: atom_id res chain seq x y z
N MET A 1 36.44 24.78 -16.31
CA MET A 1 34.97 24.66 -16.47
C MET A 1 34.46 23.21 -16.46
N LYS A 2 35.08 22.26 -17.20
CA LYS A 2 34.66 20.83 -17.17
C LYS A 2 34.61 20.21 -15.77
N ASN A 3 35.62 20.46 -14.92
CA ASN A 3 35.69 19.87 -13.58
C ASN A 3 34.61 20.43 -12.63
N LEU A 4 34.23 21.70 -12.79
CA LEU A 4 33.14 22.32 -12.03
C LEU A 4 31.78 21.75 -12.43
N ALA A 5 31.57 21.51 -13.73
CA ALA A 5 30.35 20.86 -14.22
C ALA A 5 30.25 19.40 -13.74
N ILE A 6 31.37 18.68 -13.65
CA ILE A 6 31.40 17.31 -13.11
C ILE A 6 31.10 17.32 -11.61
N ILE A 7 31.72 18.21 -10.82
CA ILE A 7 31.44 18.33 -9.38
C ILE A 7 29.98 18.71 -9.13
N PHE A 8 29.45 19.68 -9.89
CA PHE A 8 28.04 20.07 -9.79
C PHE A 8 27.10 18.93 -10.17
N SER A 9 27.41 18.17 -11.24
CA SER A 9 26.65 16.99 -11.63
C SER A 9 26.64 15.92 -10.53
N VAL A 10 27.81 15.60 -9.96
CA VAL A 10 27.93 14.63 -8.84
C VAL A 10 27.13 15.09 -7.62
N LEU A 11 27.16 16.39 -7.28
CA LEU A 11 26.34 16.97 -6.21
C LEU A 11 24.84 16.85 -6.50
N CYS A 12 24.40 17.17 -7.72
CA CYS A 12 23.00 17.04 -8.14
C CYS A 12 22.49 15.59 -8.07
N PHE A 13 23.34 14.59 -8.35
CA PHE A 13 22.98 13.17 -8.19
C PHE A 13 22.72 12.77 -6.74
N GLN A 14 23.38 13.40 -5.75
CA GLN A 14 23.12 13.14 -4.34
C GLN A 14 21.73 13.64 -3.91
N PHE A 15 21.22 14.71 -4.53
CA PHE A 15 19.89 15.25 -4.24
C PHE A 15 18.73 14.49 -4.91
N TRP A 16 19.02 13.53 -5.80
CA TRP A 16 17.97 12.78 -6.51
C TRP A 16 17.26 11.73 -5.62
N ASN A 17 17.78 11.44 -4.42
CA ASN A 17 17.20 10.47 -3.48
C ASN A 17 16.75 11.11 -2.16
N ALA A 18 16.01 12.22 -2.23
CA ALA A 18 15.55 12.95 -1.04
C ALA A 18 14.37 12.31 -0.30
N GLN A 19 14.03 11.05 -0.58
CA GLN A 19 12.98 10.36 0.17
C GLN A 19 13.58 9.53 1.28
N ASN A 20 13.18 9.84 2.51
CA ASN A 20 13.77 9.27 3.69
C ASN A 20 12.71 8.64 4.59
N VAL A 21 12.99 7.42 5.04
CA VAL A 21 12.19 6.71 6.04
C VAL A 21 13.05 6.57 7.29
N TYR A 22 12.66 7.27 8.35
CA TYR A 22 13.42 7.35 9.59
C TYR A 22 12.68 6.66 10.72
N LEU A 23 13.38 5.86 11.51
CA LEU A 23 12.90 5.42 12.82
C LEU A 23 13.17 6.57 13.81
N ILE A 24 12.17 7.41 14.04
CA ILE A 24 12.32 8.67 14.79
C ILE A 24 12.16 8.48 16.30
N LYS A 25 11.54 7.38 16.72
CA LYS A 25 11.36 7.05 18.14
C LYS A 25 11.42 5.55 18.35
N VAL A 26 12.15 5.14 19.38
CA VAL A 26 12.12 3.78 19.93
C VAL A 26 11.79 3.90 21.42
N GLU A 27 10.60 3.44 21.78
CA GLU A 27 10.13 3.36 23.16
C GLU A 27 10.53 2.03 23.78
N LYS A 28 10.32 0.93 23.04
CA LYS A 28 10.60 -0.45 23.46
C LYS A 28 10.99 -1.29 22.25
N THR A 29 11.69 -2.38 22.50
CA THR A 29 11.91 -3.45 21.52
C THR A 29 11.20 -4.72 21.98
N ASN A 30 10.95 -5.63 21.04
CA ASN A 30 10.40 -6.95 21.31
C ASN A 30 11.17 -8.00 20.49
N ASP A 31 11.48 -9.17 21.06
CA ASP A 31 12.15 -10.25 20.32
C ASP A 31 11.16 -11.06 19.46
N ASN A 32 10.44 -10.35 18.60
CA ASN A 32 9.45 -10.93 17.73
C ASN A 32 10.02 -11.13 16.32
N GLN A 33 9.88 -12.35 15.79
CA GLN A 33 10.41 -12.78 14.49
C GLN A 33 9.33 -12.92 13.41
N ASP A 34 8.15 -12.34 13.63
CA ASP A 34 7.05 -12.39 12.67
C ASP A 34 7.41 -11.72 11.34
N LYS A 35 7.17 -12.45 10.26
CA LYS A 35 7.37 -11.97 8.88
C LYS A 35 6.29 -11.00 8.41
N PHE A 36 5.15 -10.94 9.09
CA PHE A 36 4.07 -10.05 8.70
C PHE A 36 4.16 -8.70 9.40
N LEU A 37 3.63 -7.66 8.76
CA LEU A 37 3.42 -6.34 9.34
C LEU A 37 2.03 -5.88 8.95
N TYR A 38 1.07 -5.94 9.87
CA TYR A 38 -0.34 -5.69 9.60
C TYR A 38 -0.81 -4.37 10.19
N ARG A 39 -1.84 -3.79 9.61
CA ARG A 39 -2.47 -2.60 10.17
C ARG A 39 -3.16 -2.99 11.47
N LYS A 40 -2.83 -2.30 12.55
CA LYS A 40 -3.47 -2.43 13.85
C LYS A 40 -4.97 -2.17 13.69
N ASP A 41 -5.77 -3.06 14.26
CA ASP A 41 -7.19 -2.87 14.45
C ASP A 41 -7.42 -2.13 15.78
N ASP A 42 -8.31 -1.14 15.79
CA ASP A 42 -8.58 -0.32 16.98
C ASP A 42 -9.33 -1.10 18.06
N THR A 43 -9.93 -2.25 17.70
CA THR A 43 -10.57 -3.18 18.64
C THR A 43 -9.59 -4.08 19.40
N LEU A 44 -8.32 -4.12 19.00
CA LEU A 44 -7.29 -4.91 19.67
C LEU A 44 -6.83 -4.21 20.95
N SER A 45 -7.24 -4.74 22.10
CA SER A 45 -6.97 -4.18 23.43
C SER A 45 -5.55 -4.43 23.95
N GLU A 46 -4.79 -5.34 23.35
CA GLU A 46 -3.48 -5.79 23.85
C GLU A 46 -2.37 -5.60 22.81
N THR A 47 -2.12 -4.33 22.45
CA THR A 47 -0.98 -3.95 21.59
C THR A 47 0.07 -3.20 22.40
N ILE A 48 1.33 -3.61 22.28
CA ILE A 48 2.46 -2.95 22.93
C ILE A 48 3.04 -1.92 21.96
N TYR A 49 3.02 -0.65 22.33
CA TYR A 49 3.68 0.41 21.58
C TYR A 49 5.20 0.26 21.62
N LEU A 50 5.85 0.33 20.47
CA LEU A 50 7.30 0.13 20.33
C LEU A 50 8.03 1.38 19.83
N GLY A 51 7.43 2.18 18.95
CA GLY A 51 8.12 3.31 18.36
C GLY A 51 7.39 3.99 17.21
N GLU A 52 8.09 4.84 16.48
CA GLU A 52 7.54 5.64 15.38
C GLU A 52 8.49 5.69 14.19
N VAL A 53 7.92 5.54 13.00
CA VAL A 53 8.60 5.80 11.73
C VAL A 53 8.02 7.05 11.11
N GLU A 54 8.89 7.91 10.57
CA GLU A 54 8.50 9.08 9.78
C GLU A 54 8.92 8.87 8.33
N VAL A 55 7.98 9.11 7.41
CA VAL A 55 8.23 9.10 5.97
C VAL A 55 8.24 10.53 5.48
N GLN A 56 9.36 10.96 4.91
CA GLN A 56 9.56 12.31 4.38
C GLN A 56 9.82 12.26 2.88
N GLY A 57 9.12 13.13 2.14
CA GLY A 57 9.17 13.22 0.69
C GLY A 57 8.10 12.38 0.00
N PHE A 58 7.58 12.88 -1.12
CA PHE A 58 6.61 12.17 -1.94
C PHE A 58 7.31 11.24 -2.95
N THR A 59 6.76 10.04 -3.13
CA THR A 59 7.14 9.13 -4.21
C THR A 59 5.93 8.42 -4.81
N LYS A 60 6.16 7.86 -5.98
CA LYS A 60 5.25 6.94 -6.65
C LYS A 60 5.60 5.47 -6.37
N ASP A 61 6.79 5.20 -5.83
CA ASP A 61 7.22 3.87 -5.43
C ASP A 61 6.74 3.50 -4.01
N ASP A 62 5.43 3.25 -3.89
CA ASP A 62 4.82 2.84 -2.62
C ASP A 62 5.41 1.50 -2.10
N ALA A 63 5.86 0.62 -3.00
CA ALA A 63 6.47 -0.66 -2.64
C ALA A 63 7.86 -0.47 -2.03
N GLY A 64 8.67 0.41 -2.61
CA GLY A 64 9.97 0.82 -2.03
C GLY A 64 9.81 1.43 -0.65
N ILE A 65 8.81 2.30 -0.45
CA ILE A 65 8.54 2.89 0.86
C ILE A 65 8.06 1.86 1.86
N PHE A 66 7.14 0.97 1.46
CA PHE A 66 6.72 -0.12 2.32
C PHE A 66 7.90 -0.99 2.76
N SER A 67 8.83 -1.32 1.85
CA SER A 67 10.03 -2.11 2.18
C SER A 67 10.90 -1.43 3.24
N LEU A 68 11.10 -0.11 3.13
CA LEU A 68 11.85 0.66 4.13
C LEU A 68 11.13 0.72 5.48
N VAL A 69 9.83 1.03 5.48
CA VAL A 69 8.99 1.04 6.70
C VAL A 69 9.01 -0.33 7.36
N TYR A 70 8.83 -1.39 6.56
CA TYR A 70 8.87 -2.78 7.01
C TYR A 70 10.21 -3.10 7.67
N LYS A 71 11.33 -2.76 7.03
CA LYS A 71 12.66 -2.96 7.61
C LYS A 71 12.80 -2.26 8.96
N LYS A 72 12.38 -0.99 9.07
CA LYS A 72 12.42 -0.22 10.33
C LYS A 72 11.51 -0.80 11.42
N ALA A 73 10.34 -1.30 11.04
CA ALA A 73 9.46 -2.01 11.95
C ALA A 73 10.12 -3.28 12.51
N LYS A 74 10.79 -4.05 11.66
CA LYS A 74 11.47 -5.29 12.07
C LYS A 74 12.73 -5.06 12.91
N GLU A 75 13.43 -3.93 12.72
CA GLU A 75 14.56 -3.54 13.58
C GLU A 75 14.17 -3.45 15.08
N ILE A 76 12.90 -3.21 15.41
CA ILE A 76 12.41 -3.12 16.81
C ILE A 76 11.41 -4.22 17.19
N GLY A 77 11.15 -5.19 16.31
CA GLY A 77 10.24 -6.31 16.57
C GLY A 77 8.74 -6.02 16.34
N ALA A 78 8.39 -4.95 15.64
CA ALA A 78 6.99 -4.62 15.37
C ALA A 78 6.35 -5.59 14.36
N ASN A 79 5.11 -5.99 14.60
CA ASN A 79 4.26 -6.75 13.67
C ASN A 79 2.92 -6.06 13.38
N ALA A 80 2.68 -4.90 13.99
CA ALA A 80 1.50 -4.08 13.76
C ALA A 80 1.88 -2.60 13.56
N PHE A 81 1.05 -1.86 12.82
CA PHE A 81 1.25 -0.43 12.61
C PHE A 81 -0.06 0.35 12.53
N ALA A 82 -0.02 1.65 12.87
CA ALA A 82 -1.14 2.57 12.69
C ALA A 82 -0.64 3.94 12.22
N LEU A 83 -1.51 4.69 11.53
CA LEU A 83 -1.20 6.08 11.19
C LEU A 83 -1.17 6.89 12.48
N LYS A 84 -0.13 7.69 12.65
CA LYS A 84 -0.07 8.70 13.69
C LYS A 84 -0.20 10.07 13.01
N PRO A 85 -1.37 10.74 13.08
CA PRO A 85 -1.54 12.03 12.44
C PRO A 85 -0.62 13.06 13.11
N PHE A 86 -0.18 14.05 12.33
CA PHE A 86 0.38 15.27 12.91
C PHE A 86 -0.73 16.05 13.60
N GLU A 87 -0.38 16.84 14.60
CA GLU A 87 -1.31 17.67 15.35
C GLU A 87 -1.17 19.14 14.93
N ASN A 88 -2.29 19.83 14.83
CA ASN A 88 -2.36 21.29 14.76
C ASN A 88 -2.00 21.90 16.11
N VAL A 89 -1.80 23.23 16.15
CA VAL A 89 -1.50 23.97 17.39
C VAL A 89 -2.60 23.80 18.45
N ASP A 90 -3.84 23.57 18.02
CA ASP A 90 -5.00 23.30 18.89
C ASP A 90 -5.15 21.82 19.29
N GLY A 91 -4.21 20.95 18.92
CA GLY A 91 -4.21 19.51 19.20
C GLY A 91 -5.10 18.68 18.26
N THR A 92 -5.76 19.30 17.28
CA THR A 92 -6.58 18.55 16.30
C THR A 92 -5.70 17.82 15.28
N ALA A 93 -6.18 16.67 14.77
CA ALA A 93 -5.44 15.90 13.78
C ALA A 93 -5.38 16.63 12.42
N GLN A 94 -4.19 16.71 11.84
CA GLN A 94 -3.96 17.21 10.50
C GLN A 94 -4.43 16.19 9.44
N PRO A 95 -4.88 16.67 8.27
CA PRO A 95 -5.13 15.82 7.13
C PRO A 95 -3.90 15.00 6.74
N PHE A 96 -4.11 13.76 6.30
CA PHE A 96 -3.02 12.91 5.81
C PHE A 96 -2.29 13.59 4.63
N ASN A 97 -0.96 13.65 4.73
CA ASN A 97 -0.10 14.15 3.67
C ASN A 97 0.78 13.01 3.13
N PRO A 98 0.63 12.59 1.86
CA PRO A 98 1.42 11.50 1.29
C PRO A 98 2.92 11.84 1.16
N ALA A 99 3.30 13.11 1.30
CA ALA A 99 4.69 13.57 1.31
C ALA A 99 5.30 13.66 2.72
N ASN A 100 4.49 13.58 3.78
CA ASN A 100 4.97 13.63 5.16
C ASN A 100 3.95 12.99 6.11
N TYR A 101 4.29 11.84 6.68
CA TYR A 101 3.41 11.14 7.62
C TYR A 101 4.20 10.29 8.62
N LYS A 102 3.59 10.05 9.78
CA LYS A 102 4.13 9.20 10.83
C LYS A 102 3.33 7.91 10.96
N ILE A 103 4.05 6.83 11.25
CA ILE A 103 3.50 5.51 11.51
C ILE A 103 3.92 5.10 12.91
N ALA A 104 2.95 4.87 13.78
CA ALA A 104 3.17 4.24 15.08
C ALA A 104 3.33 2.73 14.89
N LEU A 105 4.34 2.16 15.55
CA LEU A 105 4.72 0.75 15.46
C LEU A 105 4.40 0.02 16.76
N TYR A 106 3.87 -1.19 16.62
CA TYR A 106 3.38 -1.99 17.73
C TYR A 106 3.79 -3.45 17.59
N TYR A 107 3.85 -4.14 18.73
CA TYR A 107 3.77 -5.58 18.81
C TYR A 107 2.38 -6.01 19.28
N THR A 108 1.80 -6.98 18.59
CA THR A 108 0.52 -7.62 18.93
C THR A 108 0.74 -9.13 18.97
N PRO A 109 0.44 -9.81 20.09
CA PRO A 109 0.54 -11.27 20.19
C PRO A 109 -0.30 -11.97 19.11
N LYS A 110 0.20 -13.11 18.59
CA LYS A 110 -0.42 -13.84 17.47
C LYS A 110 -1.86 -14.25 17.74
N GLU A 111 -2.13 -14.62 18.98
CA GLU A 111 -3.39 -15.15 19.48
C GLU A 111 -4.48 -14.07 19.50
N LYS A 112 -4.09 -12.80 19.42
CA LYS A 112 -5.00 -11.65 19.42
C LYS A 112 -5.43 -11.25 18.00
N TRP A 113 -4.81 -11.80 16.95
CA TRP A 113 -5.25 -11.54 15.58
C TRP A 113 -6.52 -12.34 15.29
N ILE A 114 -7.68 -11.69 15.45
CA ILE A 114 -8.98 -12.27 15.12
C ILE A 114 -9.25 -12.06 13.63
N GLY A 115 -9.86 -13.06 12.98
CA GLY A 115 -10.30 -12.95 11.58
C GLY A 115 -11.27 -11.77 11.41
N LYS A 116 -11.15 -11.06 10.29
CA LYS A 116 -11.99 -9.90 9.96
C LYS A 116 -13.21 -10.37 9.16
N ASP A 117 -14.28 -9.58 9.18
CA ASP A 117 -15.35 -9.68 8.19
C ASP A 117 -14.73 -9.46 6.80
N GLY A 118 -14.63 -10.53 6.02
CA GLY A 118 -13.90 -10.56 4.76
C GLY A 118 -14.42 -9.54 3.76
N MET A 119 -13.50 -8.73 3.24
CA MET A 119 -13.75 -7.75 2.19
C MET A 119 -12.77 -7.98 1.04
N LEU A 120 -13.27 -7.77 -0.18
CA LEU A 120 -12.46 -7.68 -1.39
C LEU A 120 -12.06 -6.22 -1.59
N TYR A 121 -10.77 -5.94 -1.51
CA TYR A 121 -10.17 -4.64 -1.75
C TYR A 121 -9.63 -4.55 -3.17
N VAL A 122 -9.90 -3.43 -3.84
CA VAL A 122 -9.33 -3.12 -5.17
C VAL A 122 -8.65 -1.76 -5.12
N PHE A 123 -7.33 -1.74 -5.21
CA PHE A 123 -6.50 -0.53 -5.17
C PHE A 123 -6.20 0.01 -6.58
N ALA A 124 -6.26 1.33 -6.75
CA ALA A 124 -5.85 2.03 -7.94
C ALA A 124 -4.53 2.78 -7.70
N SER A 125 -3.43 2.17 -8.16
CA SER A 125 -2.09 2.76 -8.05
C SER A 125 -1.70 3.60 -9.27
N SER A 126 -2.60 3.77 -10.25
CA SER A 126 -2.30 4.58 -11.43
C SER A 126 -2.38 6.08 -11.11
N GLU A 127 -1.58 6.86 -11.83
CA GLU A 127 -1.61 8.32 -11.78
C GLU A 127 -2.87 8.94 -12.42
N LYS A 128 -3.66 8.13 -13.13
CA LYS A 128 -4.89 8.56 -13.80
C LYS A 128 -6.06 7.75 -13.29
N ALA A 129 -7.25 8.34 -13.37
CA ALA A 129 -8.47 7.64 -13.05
C ALA A 129 -8.63 6.36 -13.90
N GLN A 130 -9.08 5.28 -13.28
CA GLN A 130 -9.23 3.97 -13.91
C GLN A 130 -10.67 3.50 -13.81
N LYS A 131 -11.29 3.23 -14.96
CA LYS A 131 -12.57 2.52 -15.01
C LYS A 131 -12.31 1.04 -14.81
N ILE A 132 -13.05 0.43 -13.88
CA ILE A 132 -13.03 -1.01 -13.63
C ILE A 132 -14.46 -1.53 -13.48
N SER A 133 -14.61 -2.85 -13.51
CA SER A 133 -15.85 -3.52 -13.14
C SER A 133 -15.57 -4.54 -12.04
N VAL A 134 -16.43 -4.59 -11.03
CA VAL A 134 -16.49 -5.67 -10.03
C VAL A 134 -17.92 -6.20 -10.03
N ASN A 135 -18.10 -7.49 -10.37
CA ASN A 135 -19.41 -8.13 -10.52
C ASN A 135 -20.38 -7.32 -11.39
N GLN A 136 -19.92 -6.92 -12.57
CA GLN A 136 -20.68 -6.13 -13.56
C GLN A 136 -21.05 -4.72 -13.09
N LYS A 137 -20.76 -4.34 -11.84
CA LYS A 137 -20.87 -2.97 -11.36
C LYS A 137 -19.62 -2.18 -11.74
N ASP A 138 -19.83 -1.05 -12.40
CA ASP A 138 -18.76 -0.17 -12.83
C ASP A 138 -18.31 0.77 -11.70
N TYR A 139 -17.00 1.00 -11.65
CA TYR A 139 -16.36 1.96 -10.75
C TYR A 139 -15.37 2.81 -11.54
N THR A 140 -15.21 4.07 -11.14
CA THR A 140 -14.13 4.93 -11.62
C THR A 140 -13.24 5.27 -10.43
N LEU A 141 -12.12 4.56 -10.30
CA LEU A 141 -11.20 4.76 -9.19
C LEU A 141 -10.27 5.94 -9.50
N GLN A 142 -10.19 6.90 -8.58
CA GLN A 142 -9.23 8.00 -8.66
C GLN A 142 -7.82 7.53 -8.29
N PRO A 143 -6.75 8.25 -8.68
CA PRO A 143 -5.40 7.92 -8.25
C PRO A 143 -5.28 7.81 -6.73
N ARG A 144 -4.52 6.81 -6.25
CA ARG A 144 -4.29 6.54 -4.82
C ARG A 144 -5.59 6.36 -4.02
N THR A 145 -6.53 5.62 -4.60
CA THR A 145 -7.77 5.20 -3.93
C THR A 145 -7.93 3.70 -3.91
N PHE A 146 -8.86 3.22 -3.10
CA PHE A 146 -9.33 1.84 -3.15
C PHE A 146 -10.83 1.77 -2.90
N ILE A 147 -11.44 0.68 -3.32
CA ILE A 147 -12.81 0.30 -2.95
C ILE A 147 -12.81 -1.01 -2.19
N LYS A 148 -13.86 -1.23 -1.40
CA LYS A 148 -14.16 -2.47 -0.71
C LYS A 148 -15.49 -3.06 -1.18
N VAL A 149 -15.54 -4.37 -1.32
CA VAL A 149 -16.77 -5.13 -1.59
C VAL A 149 -16.87 -6.25 -0.56
N LYS A 150 -18.01 -6.35 0.14
CA LYS A 150 -18.23 -7.41 1.13
C LYS A 150 -18.19 -8.78 0.45
N ILE A 151 -17.40 -9.70 1.02
CA ILE A 151 -17.30 -11.08 0.54
C ILE A 151 -18.50 -11.88 1.03
N VAL A 152 -19.13 -12.59 0.10
CA VAL A 152 -20.12 -13.63 0.32
C VAL A 152 -19.46 -14.97 -0.07
N PRO A 153 -19.23 -15.89 0.88
CA PRO A 153 -18.62 -17.17 0.61
C PRO A 153 -19.33 -17.94 -0.51
N GLY A 154 -18.56 -18.52 -1.42
CA GLY A 154 -19.08 -19.26 -2.58
C GLY A 154 -19.52 -18.40 -3.76
N GLU A 155 -19.63 -17.08 -3.63
CA GLU A 155 -19.91 -16.18 -4.77
C GLU A 155 -18.65 -16.00 -5.64
N ILE A 156 -18.82 -15.98 -6.96
CA ILE A 156 -17.73 -15.71 -7.91
C ILE A 156 -17.64 -14.21 -8.15
N TYR A 157 -16.54 -13.61 -7.68
CA TYR A 157 -16.21 -12.23 -7.94
C TYR A 157 -15.41 -12.09 -9.24
N THR A 158 -15.94 -11.33 -10.20
CA THR A 158 -15.23 -10.98 -11.44
C THR A 158 -14.74 -9.54 -11.36
N VAL A 159 -13.41 -9.34 -11.39
CA VAL A 159 -12.77 -8.01 -11.39
C VAL A 159 -12.11 -7.78 -12.74
N SER A 160 -12.48 -6.72 -13.44
CA SER A 160 -12.01 -6.40 -14.80
C SER A 160 -11.53 -4.97 -14.93
N THR A 161 -10.46 -4.77 -15.71
CA THR A 161 -9.98 -3.42 -16.07
C THR A 161 -10.80 -2.74 -17.16
N LYS A 162 -11.81 -3.40 -17.73
CA LYS A 162 -12.68 -2.90 -18.81
C LYS A 162 -11.95 -2.39 -20.08
N LYS A 163 -10.68 -2.74 -20.26
CA LYS A 163 -9.89 -2.36 -21.44
C LYS A 163 -9.88 -3.50 -22.45
N LEU A 164 -9.72 -3.15 -23.72
CA LEU A 164 -9.75 -4.10 -24.84
C LEU A 164 -8.75 -5.27 -24.66
N LEU A 165 -7.53 -4.96 -24.23
CA LEU A 165 -6.47 -5.93 -23.90
C LEU A 165 -6.22 -5.94 -22.38
N GLY A 166 -7.29 -5.76 -21.61
CA GLY A 166 -7.24 -5.58 -20.17
C GLY A 166 -7.44 -6.90 -19.44
N SER A 167 -6.77 -7.09 -18.31
CA SER A 167 -6.97 -8.30 -17.50
C SER A 167 -8.36 -8.33 -16.86
N THR A 168 -8.88 -9.55 -16.72
CA THR A 168 -10.03 -9.90 -15.90
C THR A 168 -9.65 -11.10 -15.04
N ILE A 169 -9.93 -11.04 -13.75
CA ILE A 169 -9.77 -12.16 -12.82
C ILE A 169 -11.12 -12.60 -12.29
N LYS A 170 -11.23 -13.88 -11.96
CA LYS A 170 -12.37 -14.46 -11.25
C LYS A 170 -11.87 -15.11 -9.97
N VAL A 171 -12.47 -14.76 -8.85
CA VAL A 171 -12.11 -15.30 -7.54
C VAL A 171 -13.35 -15.75 -6.80
N GLN A 172 -13.26 -16.88 -6.11
CA GLN A 172 -14.36 -17.46 -5.36
C GLN A 172 -13.88 -17.72 -3.92
N PRO A 173 -14.12 -16.78 -2.99
CA PRO A 173 -13.75 -16.95 -1.60
C PRO A 173 -14.51 -18.15 -0.99
N LYS A 174 -13.79 -19.05 -0.30
CA LYS A 174 -14.39 -20.21 0.37
C LYS A 174 -15.01 -19.86 1.72
N ASP A 175 -14.49 -18.83 2.36
CA ASP A 175 -14.99 -18.25 3.59
C ASP A 175 -14.90 -16.72 3.50
N ASN A 176 -15.29 -16.05 4.59
CA ASN A 176 -15.21 -14.60 4.76
C ASN A 176 -14.35 -14.24 5.99
N LYS A 177 -13.36 -15.06 6.33
CA LYS A 177 -12.51 -14.84 7.52
C LYS A 177 -11.32 -13.91 7.24
N ASP A 178 -10.97 -13.77 5.97
CA ASP A 178 -9.87 -12.95 5.51
C ASP A 178 -10.30 -12.03 4.37
N ASN A 179 -9.57 -10.93 4.25
CA ASN A 179 -9.69 -10.01 3.13
C ASN A 179 -8.93 -10.53 1.91
N MET A 180 -9.41 -10.19 0.73
CA MET A 180 -8.70 -10.39 -0.53
C MET A 180 -8.27 -9.05 -1.09
N TYR A 181 -7.03 -8.94 -1.53
CA TYR A 181 -6.46 -7.67 -1.96
C TYR A 181 -5.99 -7.74 -3.40
N PHE A 182 -6.44 -6.80 -4.23
CA PHE A 182 -6.07 -6.69 -5.63
C PHE A 182 -5.63 -5.29 -5.97
N GLN A 183 -4.66 -5.17 -6.87
CA GLN A 183 -4.22 -3.90 -7.41
C GLN A 183 -4.42 -3.86 -8.92
N ILE A 184 -4.96 -2.74 -9.37
CA ILE A 184 -5.14 -2.42 -10.78
C ILE A 184 -3.98 -1.56 -11.23
N SER A 185 -3.39 -1.92 -12.36
CA SER A 185 -2.34 -1.12 -13.00
C SER A 185 -2.77 -0.60 -14.37
N SER A 186 -2.19 0.52 -14.78
CA SER A 186 -2.46 1.16 -16.07
C SER A 186 -1.70 0.52 -17.22
N LEU A 187 -1.84 1.11 -18.42
CA LEU A 187 -1.13 0.69 -19.62
C LEU A 187 0.38 0.62 -19.34
N LYS A 188 0.98 -0.53 -19.61
CA LYS A 188 2.44 -0.72 -19.61
C LYS A 188 2.88 -1.12 -21.00
N VAL A 189 3.80 -0.34 -21.55
CA VAL A 189 4.52 -0.65 -22.80
C VAL A 189 5.92 -1.07 -22.41
N LYS A 190 6.35 -2.26 -22.83
CA LYS A 190 7.72 -2.73 -22.61
C LYS A 190 8.29 -3.25 -23.92
N SER A 191 9.59 -3.10 -24.11
CA SER A 191 10.29 -3.78 -25.21
C SER A 191 10.12 -5.28 -25.06
N ASP A 192 9.90 -5.95 -26.19
CA ASP A 192 9.85 -7.40 -26.22
C ASP A 192 11.25 -7.98 -26.01
N THR A 193 11.34 -8.95 -25.10
CA THR A 193 12.59 -9.64 -24.73
C THR A 193 12.72 -11.01 -25.40
N SER A 194 11.79 -11.37 -26.30
CA SER A 194 11.76 -12.66 -27.01
C SER A 194 12.89 -12.87 -28.04
N GLY A 195 13.71 -11.85 -28.29
CA GLY A 195 14.85 -11.90 -29.22
C GLY A 195 14.50 -11.50 -30.67
N ASN A 196 13.22 -11.41 -31.04
CA ASN A 196 12.80 -11.05 -32.41
C ASN A 196 12.54 -9.55 -32.62
N GLY A 197 12.70 -8.73 -31.56
CA GLY A 197 12.31 -7.32 -31.58
C GLY A 197 10.80 -7.14 -31.59
N GLY A 198 10.28 -6.26 -30.73
CA GLY A 198 8.83 -6.05 -30.62
C GLY A 198 8.44 -5.17 -29.43
N LEU A 199 7.13 -4.93 -29.28
CA LEU A 199 6.55 -4.20 -28.15
C LEU A 199 5.49 -5.06 -27.47
N ASN A 200 5.65 -5.27 -26.16
CA ASN A 200 4.64 -5.88 -25.31
C ASN A 200 3.73 -4.80 -24.71
N LEU A 201 2.45 -4.86 -25.07
CA LEU A 201 1.41 -3.91 -24.67
C LEU A 201 0.42 -4.58 -23.71
N LYS A 202 0.41 -4.16 -22.44
CA LYS A 202 -0.64 -4.53 -21.48
C LYS A 202 -1.50 -3.32 -21.19
N SER A 203 -2.74 -3.30 -21.66
CA SER A 203 -3.60 -2.11 -21.52
C SER A 203 -4.05 -1.84 -20.08
N GLY A 204 -4.09 -2.86 -19.24
CA GLY A 204 -4.24 -2.78 -17.79
C GLY A 204 -4.20 -4.17 -17.19
N ASP A 205 -3.71 -4.29 -15.96
CA ASP A 205 -3.55 -5.59 -15.28
C ASP A 205 -4.26 -5.59 -13.92
N VAL A 206 -4.69 -6.77 -13.48
CA VAL A 206 -5.22 -7.03 -12.13
C VAL A 206 -4.35 -8.09 -11.51
N HIS A 207 -3.73 -7.79 -10.37
CA HIS A 207 -2.88 -8.73 -9.66
C HIS A 207 -3.20 -8.73 -8.16
N GLY A 208 -3.00 -9.89 -7.53
CA GLY A 208 -3.15 -10.03 -6.08
C GLY A 208 -2.04 -9.30 -5.34
N LEU A 209 -2.36 -8.78 -4.15
CA LEU A 209 -1.40 -8.20 -3.24
C LEU A 209 -1.20 -9.08 -2.01
N GLU A 210 0.02 -9.06 -1.49
CA GLU A 210 0.32 -9.58 -0.17
C GLU A 210 -0.32 -8.66 0.89
N LYS A 211 -0.81 -9.27 1.98
CA LYS A 211 -1.65 -8.62 3.00
C LYS A 211 -0.94 -7.46 3.70
N SER A 212 0.32 -7.61 4.12
CA SER A 212 1.07 -6.54 4.77
C SER A 212 1.23 -5.32 3.86
N TYR A 213 1.56 -5.52 2.59
CA TYR A 213 1.65 -4.43 1.63
C TYR A 213 0.28 -3.80 1.35
N ALA A 214 -0.76 -4.60 1.17
CA ALA A 214 -2.11 -4.09 0.91
C ALA A 214 -2.68 -3.29 2.09
N GLU A 215 -2.46 -3.75 3.33
CA GLU A 215 -2.87 -3.00 4.51
C GLU A 215 -2.08 -1.71 4.67
N PHE A 216 -0.80 -1.67 4.25
CA PHE A 216 -0.04 -0.44 4.15
C PHE A 216 -0.63 0.51 3.10
N LEU A 217 -0.98 0.02 1.91
CA LEU A 217 -1.68 0.84 0.91
C LEU A 217 -3.00 1.39 1.45
N SER A 218 -3.76 0.60 2.20
CA SER A 218 -5.02 1.05 2.84
C SER A 218 -4.83 2.16 3.87
N LEU A 219 -3.60 2.36 4.36
CA LEU A 219 -3.24 3.45 5.25
C LEU A 219 -3.04 4.76 4.49
N ILE A 220 -2.40 4.69 3.32
CA ILE A 220 -1.93 5.85 2.57
C ILE A 220 -2.78 6.18 1.35
N TYR A 221 -3.75 5.35 1.01
CA TYR A 221 -4.74 5.56 -0.06
C TYR A 221 -6.09 5.90 0.57
N LYS A 222 -6.89 6.66 -0.17
CA LYS A 222 -8.24 7.04 0.25
C LYS A 222 -9.24 5.93 -0.06
N ASP A 223 -10.11 5.64 0.89
CA ASP A 223 -11.28 4.80 0.66
C ASP A 223 -12.30 5.57 -0.19
N ASP A 224 -12.60 5.04 -1.38
CA ASP A 224 -13.56 5.59 -2.34
C ASP A 224 -14.75 4.63 -2.54
N THR A 225 -14.97 3.73 -1.56
CA THR A 225 -16.12 2.82 -1.58
C THR A 225 -17.40 3.65 -1.60
N PRO A 226 -18.26 3.52 -2.64
CA PRO A 226 -19.52 4.25 -2.69
C PRO A 226 -20.38 3.91 -1.48
N LEU A 227 -20.82 4.94 -0.75
CA LEU A 227 -21.80 4.78 0.31
C LEU A 227 -23.10 4.25 -0.30
N LYS A 228 -23.68 3.21 0.33
CA LYS A 228 -25.00 2.69 -0.04
C LYS A 228 -26.09 3.60 0.50
#